data_AF-A0A3D8QCG5-F1
#
_entry.id   AF-A0A3D8QCG5-F1
#
_cell.length_a   1.000
_cell.length_b   1.000
_cell.length_c   1.000
_cell.angle_alpha   90.00
_cell.angle_beta   90.00
_cell.angle_gamma   90.00
#
_symmetry.space_group_name_H-M   'P 1'
#
loop_
_entity.id
_entity.type
_entity.pdbx_description
1 polymer ?
#
loop_
_entity_poly.entity_id
_entity_poly.type
_entity_poly.pdbx_seq_one_letter_code
_entity_poly.pdbx_strand_id
1 'polypeptide(L)'
;MGNSTALYVAADGGHETIVKLLLARSSDVDVNAPNMHGSILHRAALAGSWLTCKLLLDNGADVNAQGGVCGNALQAAAERGHEAIVKLLLDKGADVNAQGGEYGNALQAAAECGREVIVKMLLDKGADVNAQGGKYGNALQAAAERGHEVIVKLLLDKGADVNAQGRGYGGNALQAAAERGGEAIVKLLLDKGADVNAQGGLFGNALQAVAFYGHEVLVKMLLDKGADVNAQGGDYGNALQAAVERADVNAQGGKYGNALQAAAELGGEAIVKLLLDKGADVNAQGGEYGGNALQAVVERGSEAIVKLLLDKGADVNAQGGFFGNALQVAAFRGSEVIVKMLLDKGADVNAQGGHFGNALQAAAYDGHKEVLKALVQKGAEMNKTDLQGRLVLQLGMRGSSSGMTDYLLSMGARADWIHTDSQGCSALHFAASGGCLEAVKLMHSSGVDLDILDSHRWTPLHWACRSNNLETVRYLAFSGSDLQAENMQGQTPLDVARFCDKRDVVNLLSRYNHSAGKATRQEAVIAPAEGHFRL
;
A
#
# COMPACT_ATOMS: atom_id res chain seq x y z
N MET A 1 22.84 -28.74 61.54
CA MET A 1 22.70 -27.69 60.51
C MET A 1 23.97 -27.46 59.66
N GLY A 2 25.15 -28.03 59.96
CA GLY A 2 26.39 -27.72 59.22
C GLY A 2 26.69 -28.57 57.95
N ASN A 3 26.44 -29.89 57.96
CA ASN A 3 26.90 -30.78 56.88
C ASN A 3 26.05 -30.71 55.61
N SER A 4 24.72 -30.62 55.73
CA SER A 4 23.84 -30.59 54.57
C SER A 4 23.97 -29.30 53.75
N THR A 5 24.17 -28.16 54.41
CA THR A 5 24.48 -26.89 53.74
C THR A 5 25.86 -26.92 53.06
N ALA A 6 26.85 -27.55 53.69
CA ALA A 6 28.17 -27.73 53.07
C ALA A 6 28.11 -28.67 51.86
N LEU A 7 27.31 -29.75 51.93
CA LEU A 7 27.11 -30.68 50.82
C LEU A 7 26.41 -30.01 49.65
N TYR A 8 25.39 -29.19 49.95
CA TYR A 8 24.71 -28.36 48.97
C TYR A 8 25.69 -27.43 48.22
N VAL A 9 26.52 -26.66 48.93
CA VAL A 9 27.50 -25.74 48.29
C VAL A 9 28.57 -26.52 47.52
N ALA A 10 29.03 -27.64 48.05
CA ALA A 10 30.01 -28.48 47.37
C ALA A 10 29.45 -29.10 46.07
N ALA A 11 28.18 -29.50 46.07
CA ALA A 11 27.50 -30.01 44.88
C ALA A 11 27.27 -28.92 43.83
N ASP A 12 26.92 -27.70 44.27
CA ASP A 12 26.74 -26.53 43.41
C ASP A 12 28.05 -26.11 42.71
N GLY A 13 29.16 -26.14 43.44
CA GLY A 13 30.50 -25.83 42.91
C GLY A 13 31.19 -26.99 42.17
N GLY A 14 30.54 -28.15 42.05
CA GLY A 14 31.14 -29.34 41.43
C GLY A 14 32.39 -29.86 42.17
N HIS A 15 32.51 -29.62 43.47
CA HIS A 15 33.68 -29.99 44.28
C HIS A 15 33.64 -31.47 44.69
N GLU A 16 33.89 -32.35 43.72
CA GLU A 16 33.73 -33.80 43.83
C GLU A 16 34.40 -34.43 45.07
N THR A 17 35.63 -34.01 45.41
CA THR A 17 36.36 -34.53 46.57
C THR A 17 35.68 -34.15 47.88
N ILE A 18 35.14 -32.93 47.96
CA ILE A 18 34.42 -32.44 49.13
C ILE A 18 33.08 -33.16 49.25
N VAL A 19 32.36 -33.35 48.13
CA VAL A 19 31.12 -34.14 48.08
C VAL A 19 31.36 -35.56 48.62
N LYS A 20 32.39 -36.27 48.15
CA LYS A 20 32.75 -37.61 48.65
C LYS A 20 32.99 -37.64 50.16
N LEU A 21 33.75 -36.67 50.67
CA LEU A 21 34.07 -36.58 52.10
C LEU A 21 32.83 -36.30 52.96
N LEU A 22 31.91 -35.45 52.47
CA LEU A 22 30.70 -35.09 53.18
C LEU A 22 29.65 -36.21 53.18
N LEU A 23 29.52 -36.96 52.08
CA LEU A 23 28.65 -38.14 52.01
C LEU A 23 29.13 -39.26 52.95
N ALA A 24 30.44 -39.48 53.06
CA ALA A 24 31.02 -40.48 53.97
C ALA A 24 30.77 -40.20 55.46
N ARG A 25 30.35 -38.98 55.83
CA ARG A 25 30.04 -38.57 57.21
C ARG A 25 28.54 -38.60 57.54
N SER A 26 27.75 -39.39 56.79
CA SER A 26 26.28 -39.53 56.96
C SER A 26 25.53 -38.20 56.85
N SER A 27 25.76 -37.49 55.74
CA SER A 27 24.96 -36.29 55.42
C SER A 27 23.62 -36.70 54.81
N ASP A 28 22.55 -36.07 55.25
CA ASP A 28 21.24 -36.16 54.59
C ASP A 28 21.35 -35.59 53.16
N VAL A 29 20.99 -36.39 52.16
CA VAL A 29 21.16 -36.12 50.72
C VAL A 29 19.96 -35.40 50.10
N ASP A 30 18.80 -35.43 50.77
CA ASP A 30 17.54 -34.86 50.27
C ASP A 30 17.22 -33.49 50.89
N VAL A 31 18.24 -32.82 51.44
CA VAL A 31 18.04 -31.50 52.04
C VAL A 31 17.68 -30.49 50.97
N ASN A 32 16.41 -30.09 50.98
CA ASN A 32 15.92 -28.94 50.24
C ASN A 32 16.33 -27.66 50.98
N ALA A 33 17.16 -26.83 50.34
CA ALA A 33 17.47 -25.52 50.88
C ALA A 33 16.19 -24.67 50.92
N PRO A 34 15.79 -24.12 52.08
CA PRO A 34 14.71 -23.15 52.12
C PRO A 34 15.15 -21.93 51.31
N ASN A 35 14.37 -21.59 50.27
CA ASN A 35 14.54 -20.48 49.32
C ASN A 35 14.96 -20.89 47.89
N MET A 36 14.02 -21.54 47.17
CA MET A 36 13.95 -21.62 45.69
C MET A 36 15.11 -22.29 44.91
N HIS A 37 16.09 -22.90 45.57
CA HIS A 37 17.23 -23.49 44.83
C HIS A 37 17.14 -25.00 44.51
N GLY A 38 16.05 -25.66 44.91
CA GLY A 38 15.83 -27.09 44.63
C GLY A 38 16.70 -28.04 45.46
N SER A 39 16.66 -29.33 45.12
CA SER A 39 17.44 -30.37 45.79
C SER A 39 18.94 -30.26 45.46
N ILE A 40 19.78 -30.91 46.27
CA ILE A 40 21.22 -31.02 46.00
C ILE A 40 21.47 -31.69 44.63
N LEU A 41 20.65 -32.69 44.30
CA LEU A 41 20.67 -33.35 43.00
C LEU A 41 20.28 -32.40 41.85
N HIS A 42 19.25 -31.56 42.04
CA HIS A 42 18.88 -30.53 41.07
C HIS A 42 20.05 -29.58 40.77
N ARG A 43 20.76 -29.09 41.80
CA ARG A 43 21.91 -28.19 41.61
C ARG A 43 23.09 -28.88 40.94
N ALA A 44 23.41 -30.12 41.34
CA ALA A 44 24.46 -30.90 40.71
C ALA A 44 24.15 -31.15 39.21
N ALA A 45 22.89 -31.43 38.89
CA ALA A 45 22.42 -31.61 37.53
C ALA A 45 22.49 -30.32 36.71
N LEU A 46 22.09 -29.19 37.29
CA LEU A 46 22.18 -27.86 36.66
C LEU A 46 23.64 -27.44 36.41
N ALA A 47 24.55 -27.77 37.32
CA ALA A 47 25.98 -27.48 37.21
C ALA A 47 26.74 -28.44 36.27
N GLY A 48 26.11 -29.50 35.78
CA GLY A 48 26.74 -30.47 34.88
C GLY A 48 27.71 -31.44 35.56
N SER A 49 27.66 -31.56 36.89
CA SER A 49 28.58 -32.41 37.65
C SER A 49 28.12 -33.88 37.66
N TRP A 50 28.49 -34.64 36.62
CA TRP A 50 28.06 -36.03 36.47
C TRP A 50 28.44 -36.91 37.67
N LEU A 51 29.69 -36.79 38.16
CA LEU A 51 30.15 -37.61 39.27
C LEU A 51 29.39 -37.27 40.57
N THR A 52 29.12 -36.00 40.82
CA THR A 52 28.29 -35.55 41.94
C THR A 52 26.88 -36.13 41.86
N CYS A 53 26.23 -36.04 40.69
CA CYS A 53 24.91 -36.64 40.49
C CYS A 53 24.93 -38.15 40.78
N LYS A 54 25.94 -38.86 40.27
CA LYS A 54 26.10 -40.30 40.50
C LYS A 54 26.28 -40.61 41.98
N LEU A 55 27.16 -39.89 42.68
CA LEU A 55 27.39 -40.10 44.11
C LEU A 55 26.15 -39.84 44.95
N LEU A 56 25.39 -38.77 44.65
CA LEU A 56 24.14 -38.46 45.36
C LEU A 56 23.11 -39.58 45.16
N LEU A 57 22.90 -40.03 43.92
CA LEU A 57 21.96 -41.11 43.60
C LEU A 57 22.39 -42.45 44.20
N ASP A 58 23.69 -42.77 44.20
CA ASP A 58 24.22 -43.99 44.83
C ASP A 58 24.10 -43.95 46.36
N ASN A 59 23.95 -42.76 46.97
CA ASN A 59 23.68 -42.56 48.41
C ASN A 59 22.19 -42.32 48.72
N GLY A 60 21.29 -42.66 47.78
CA GLY A 60 19.86 -42.69 48.02
C GLY A 60 19.13 -41.36 47.85
N ALA A 61 19.73 -40.36 47.19
CA ALA A 61 19.01 -39.13 46.84
C ALA A 61 17.77 -39.44 46.00
N ASP A 62 16.65 -38.80 46.33
CA ASP A 62 15.41 -38.92 45.56
C ASP A 62 15.59 -38.34 44.16
N VAL A 63 15.62 -39.22 43.16
CA VAL A 63 15.76 -38.87 41.75
C VAL A 63 14.62 -37.97 41.25
N ASN A 64 13.46 -38.03 41.90
CA ASN A 64 12.25 -37.28 41.55
C ASN A 64 12.00 -36.08 42.47
N ALA A 65 12.97 -35.73 43.33
CA ALA A 65 12.86 -34.58 44.21
C ALA A 65 12.49 -33.32 43.42
N GLN A 66 11.32 -32.76 43.74
CA GLN A 66 10.83 -31.55 43.12
C GLN A 66 11.39 -30.31 43.82
N GLY A 67 11.67 -29.27 43.03
CA GLY A 67 12.12 -27.97 43.49
C GLY A 67 13.13 -27.32 42.54
N GLY A 68 13.38 -26.04 42.76
CA GLY A 68 14.24 -25.23 41.90
C GLY A 68 13.50 -24.63 40.71
N VAL A 69 14.19 -23.78 39.95
CA VAL A 69 13.63 -23.03 38.81
C VAL A 69 13.12 -23.97 37.72
N CYS A 70 13.90 -25.02 37.43
CA CYS A 70 13.58 -26.02 36.41
C CYS A 70 12.61 -27.09 36.94
N GLY A 71 12.24 -27.09 38.22
CA GLY A 71 11.28 -28.05 38.79
C GLY A 71 11.85 -29.38 39.28
N ASN A 72 12.83 -29.99 38.60
CA ASN A 72 13.56 -31.17 39.10
C ASN A 72 14.93 -31.34 38.41
N ALA A 73 15.73 -32.32 38.84
CA ALA A 73 17.07 -32.57 38.31
C ALA A 73 17.09 -32.99 36.82
N LEU A 74 16.09 -33.75 36.37
CA LEU A 74 15.98 -34.16 34.97
C LEU A 74 15.72 -32.97 34.06
N GLN A 75 14.83 -32.06 34.47
CA GLN A 75 14.55 -30.82 33.75
C GLN A 75 15.78 -29.90 33.70
N ALA A 76 16.50 -29.74 34.81
CA ALA A 76 17.73 -28.93 34.86
C ALA A 76 18.84 -29.48 33.94
N ALA A 77 19.07 -30.80 33.95
CA ALA A 77 20.03 -31.43 33.04
C ALA A 77 19.58 -31.31 31.57
N ALA A 78 18.27 -31.39 31.31
CA ALA A 78 17.69 -31.26 29.99
C ALA A 78 17.85 -29.84 29.41
N GLU A 79 17.58 -28.79 30.19
CA GLU A 79 17.82 -27.39 29.82
C GLU A 79 19.29 -27.16 29.42
N ARG A 80 20.21 -27.58 30.30
CA ARG A 80 21.64 -27.31 30.16
C ARG A 80 22.34 -28.18 29.12
N GLY A 81 21.69 -29.21 28.59
CA GLY A 81 22.27 -30.07 27.56
C GLY A 81 23.19 -31.16 28.12
N HIS A 82 23.03 -31.56 29.38
CA HIS A 82 23.91 -32.52 30.03
C HIS A 82 23.48 -33.97 29.77
N GLU A 83 23.73 -34.44 28.54
CA GLU A 83 23.30 -35.75 28.03
C GLU A 83 23.65 -36.93 28.96
N ALA A 84 24.87 -36.97 29.48
CA ALA A 84 25.33 -38.04 30.38
C ALA A 84 24.58 -38.06 31.72
N ILE A 85 24.16 -36.88 32.22
CA ILE A 85 23.38 -36.76 33.44
C ILE A 85 21.92 -37.12 33.17
N VAL A 86 21.33 -36.67 32.05
CA VAL A 86 19.99 -37.08 31.64
C VAL A 86 19.89 -38.60 31.56
N LYS A 87 20.86 -39.24 30.90
CA LYS A 87 20.92 -40.70 30.80
C LYS A 87 21.00 -41.36 32.18
N LEU A 88 21.89 -40.87 33.05
CA LEU A 88 22.04 -41.37 34.42
C LEU A 88 20.74 -41.27 35.23
N LEU A 89 20.06 -40.12 35.17
CA LEU A 89 18.82 -39.87 35.90
C LEU A 89 17.70 -40.80 35.40
N LEU A 90 17.53 -40.94 34.08
CA LEU A 90 16.54 -41.84 33.48
C LEU A 90 16.83 -43.32 33.81
N ASP A 91 18.09 -43.73 33.82
CA ASP A 91 18.48 -45.09 34.19
C ASP A 91 18.30 -45.38 35.69
N LYS A 92 18.28 -44.33 36.52
CA LYS A 92 17.96 -44.39 37.96
C LYS A 92 16.47 -44.23 38.28
N GLY A 93 15.60 -44.18 37.26
CA GLY A 93 14.15 -44.15 37.45
C GLY A 93 13.55 -42.76 37.64
N ALA A 94 14.20 -41.71 37.11
CA ALA A 94 13.57 -40.40 36.99
C ALA A 94 12.25 -40.51 36.20
N ASP A 95 11.18 -39.93 36.73
CA ASP A 95 9.92 -39.79 36.02
C ASP A 95 10.09 -38.81 34.86
N VAL A 96 10.10 -39.36 33.64
CA VAL A 96 10.27 -38.63 32.39
C VAL A 96 9.18 -37.58 32.16
N ASN A 97 8.00 -37.77 32.76
CA ASN A 97 6.83 -36.91 32.61
C ASN A 97 6.57 -36.02 33.84
N ALA A 98 7.50 -36.00 34.81
CA ALA A 98 7.36 -35.19 36.00
C ALA A 98 7.15 -33.71 35.63
N GLN A 99 6.00 -33.16 36.06
CA GLN A 99 5.64 -31.78 35.80
C GLN A 99 6.14 -30.83 36.90
N GLY A 100 6.54 -29.63 36.51
CA GLY A 100 6.96 -28.56 37.42
C GLY A 100 7.89 -27.54 36.77
N GLY A 101 8.28 -26.51 37.53
CA GLY A 101 9.20 -25.47 37.06
C GLY A 101 8.61 -24.57 35.96
N GLU A 102 9.45 -23.69 35.41
CA GLU A 102 9.05 -22.76 34.35
C GLU A 102 8.82 -23.42 32.99
N TYR A 103 9.51 -24.54 32.73
CA TYR A 103 9.43 -25.29 31.48
C TYR A 103 8.26 -26.26 31.43
N GLY A 104 7.66 -26.64 32.55
CA GLY A 104 6.61 -27.64 32.59
C GLY A 104 7.14 -29.07 32.70
N ASN A 105 8.00 -29.55 31.79
CA ASN A 105 8.66 -30.86 31.91
C ASN A 105 10.02 -30.89 31.18
N ALA A 106 10.74 -32.03 31.26
CA ALA A 106 12.09 -32.16 30.70
C ALA A 106 12.11 -32.11 29.17
N LEU A 107 11.05 -32.61 28.50
CA LEU A 107 10.92 -32.57 27.06
C LEU A 107 10.74 -31.13 26.56
N GLN A 108 9.92 -30.34 27.25
CA GLN A 108 9.72 -28.92 26.96
C GLN A 108 11.00 -28.10 27.19
N ALA A 109 11.72 -28.35 28.28
CA ALA A 109 13.01 -27.71 28.57
C ALA A 109 14.06 -27.99 27.48
N ALA A 110 14.19 -29.27 27.08
CA ALA A 110 15.09 -29.68 26.00
C ALA A 110 14.69 -29.10 24.64
N ALA A 111 13.39 -29.05 24.36
CA ALA A 111 12.84 -28.51 23.12
C ALA A 111 13.06 -27.01 23.01
N GLU A 112 12.84 -26.24 24.07
CA GLU A 112 13.12 -24.80 24.11
C GLU A 112 14.61 -24.50 23.92
N CYS A 113 15.49 -25.29 24.57
CA CYS A 113 16.92 -25.07 24.56
C CYS A 113 17.67 -25.70 23.36
N GLY A 114 16.96 -26.31 22.41
CA GLY A 114 17.58 -26.85 21.20
C GLY A 114 18.38 -28.14 21.44
N ARG A 115 18.04 -28.94 22.46
CA ARG A 115 18.81 -30.14 22.85
C ARG A 115 18.34 -31.40 22.13
N GLU A 116 18.65 -31.50 20.84
CA GLU A 116 18.18 -32.58 19.95
C GLU A 116 18.41 -34.01 20.51
N VAL A 117 19.62 -34.30 21.01
CA VAL A 117 19.97 -35.62 21.55
C VAL A 117 19.13 -35.96 22.79
N ILE A 118 18.88 -34.98 23.65
CA ILE A 118 18.08 -35.15 24.87
C ILE A 118 16.60 -35.30 24.52
N VAL A 119 16.07 -34.51 23.58
CA VAL A 119 14.69 -34.68 23.08
C VAL A 119 14.48 -36.11 22.59
N LYS A 120 15.41 -36.63 21.78
CA LYS A 120 15.36 -38.02 21.31
C LYS A 120 15.39 -39.02 22.48
N MET A 121 16.31 -38.83 23.42
CA MET A 121 16.46 -39.72 24.58
C MET A 121 15.21 -39.75 25.46
N LEU A 122 14.57 -38.60 25.69
CA LEU A 122 13.34 -38.48 26.48
C LEU A 122 12.16 -39.15 25.77
N LEU A 123 11.98 -38.91 24.47
CA LEU A 123 10.92 -39.55 23.67
C LEU A 123 11.09 -41.07 23.60
N ASP A 124 12.33 -41.56 23.48
CA ASP A 124 12.62 -43.00 23.47
C ASP A 124 12.39 -43.66 24.86
N LYS A 125 12.42 -42.86 25.93
CA LYS A 125 12.07 -43.29 27.31
C LYS A 125 10.60 -43.06 27.66
N GLY A 126 9.75 -42.69 26.71
CA GLY A 126 8.30 -42.59 26.90
C GLY A 126 7.81 -41.24 27.42
N ALA A 127 8.55 -40.16 27.15
CA ALA A 127 8.03 -38.81 27.37
C ALA A 127 6.73 -38.60 26.57
N ASP A 128 5.69 -38.07 27.22
CA ASP A 128 4.46 -37.66 26.55
C ASP A 128 4.74 -36.43 25.68
N VAL A 129 4.73 -36.65 24.37
CA VAL A 129 4.99 -35.63 23.34
C VAL A 129 3.97 -34.48 23.38
N ASN A 130 2.76 -34.74 23.89
CA ASN A 130 1.65 -33.79 23.93
C ASN A 130 1.40 -33.21 25.32
N ALA A 131 2.28 -33.49 26.29
CA ALA A 131 2.17 -32.98 27.65
C ALA A 131 2.06 -31.45 27.64
N GLN A 132 1.02 -30.94 28.30
CA GLN A 132 0.74 -29.52 28.43
C GLN A 132 1.32 -28.95 29.72
N GLY A 133 1.94 -27.78 29.67
CA GLY A 133 2.55 -27.11 30.81
C GLY A 133 3.50 -25.99 30.41
N GLY A 134 4.17 -25.40 31.40
CA GLY A 134 5.23 -24.42 31.16
C GLY A 134 4.76 -23.13 30.48
N LYS A 135 5.74 -22.29 30.14
CA LYS A 135 5.53 -20.98 29.50
C LYS A 135 4.95 -21.07 28.09
N TYR A 136 5.33 -22.10 27.33
CA TYR A 136 5.01 -22.25 25.91
C TYR A 136 3.93 -23.28 25.62
N GLY A 137 3.25 -23.83 26.63
CA GLY A 137 2.19 -24.82 26.42
C GLY A 137 2.70 -26.25 26.20
N ASN A 138 3.47 -26.52 25.15
CA ASN A 138 4.04 -27.85 24.89
C ASN A 138 5.40 -27.80 24.19
N ALA A 139 6.01 -28.96 23.99
CA ALA A 139 7.35 -29.06 23.41
C ALA A 139 7.39 -28.61 21.94
N LEU A 140 6.32 -28.84 21.17
CA LEU A 140 6.24 -28.44 19.77
C LEU A 140 6.19 -26.91 19.63
N GLN A 141 5.37 -26.25 20.46
CA GLN A 141 5.27 -24.79 20.53
C GLN A 141 6.59 -24.18 21.00
N ALA A 142 7.23 -24.73 22.04
CA ALA A 142 8.54 -24.26 22.51
C ALA A 142 9.62 -24.36 21.42
N ALA A 143 9.68 -25.47 20.69
CA ALA A 143 10.63 -25.64 19.59
C ALA A 143 10.34 -24.71 18.41
N ALA A 144 9.07 -24.52 18.05
CA ALA A 144 8.64 -23.62 16.98
C ALA A 144 8.99 -22.17 17.29
N GLU A 145 8.71 -21.71 18.50
CA GLU A 145 9.02 -20.37 19.01
C GLU A 145 10.52 -20.07 19.10
N ARG A 146 11.36 -21.10 19.24
CA ARG A 146 12.81 -20.95 19.33
C ARG A 146 13.53 -21.25 18.01
N GLY A 147 12.79 -21.64 16.96
CA GLY A 147 13.36 -21.88 15.64
C GLY A 147 14.07 -23.23 15.47
N HIS A 148 13.82 -24.21 16.34
CA HIS A 148 14.54 -25.50 16.34
C HIS A 148 13.89 -26.50 15.37
N GLU A 149 14.12 -26.32 14.07
CA GLU A 149 13.49 -27.11 12.99
C GLU A 149 13.63 -28.64 13.16
N VAL A 150 14.83 -29.12 13.52
CA VAL A 150 15.10 -30.55 13.72
C VAL A 150 14.23 -31.13 14.84
N ILE A 151 14.04 -30.37 15.92
CA ILE A 151 13.21 -30.77 17.06
C ILE A 151 11.74 -30.74 16.67
N VAL A 152 11.27 -29.71 15.97
CA VAL A 152 9.90 -29.64 15.45
C VAL A 152 9.58 -30.88 14.61
N LYS A 153 10.47 -31.21 13.67
CA LYS A 153 10.31 -32.40 12.83
C LYS A 153 10.27 -33.69 13.65
N LEU A 154 11.19 -33.85 14.59
CA LEU A 154 11.25 -35.03 15.47
C LEU A 154 9.96 -35.19 16.31
N LEU A 155 9.44 -34.10 16.87
CA LEU A 155 8.22 -34.11 17.67
C LEU A 155 7.00 -34.48 16.81
N LEU A 156 6.85 -33.89 15.62
CA LEU A 156 5.77 -34.23 14.68
C LEU A 156 5.85 -35.69 14.22
N ASP A 157 7.04 -36.21 13.96
CA ASP A 157 7.25 -37.62 13.58
C ASP A 157 6.94 -38.59 14.74
N LYS A 158 7.00 -38.12 16.00
CA LYS A 158 6.63 -38.88 17.21
C LYS A 158 5.17 -38.65 17.64
N GLY A 159 4.35 -37.98 16.82
CA GLY A 159 2.91 -37.85 17.06
C GLY A 159 2.49 -36.64 17.89
N ALA A 160 3.31 -35.58 17.89
CA ALA A 160 2.87 -34.29 18.42
C ALA A 160 1.61 -33.80 17.68
N ASP A 161 0.60 -33.37 18.42
CA ASP A 161 -0.59 -32.72 17.88
C ASP A 161 -0.22 -31.33 17.34
N VAL A 162 -0.20 -31.22 16.02
CA VAL A 162 0.14 -30.00 15.28
C VAL A 162 -0.80 -28.83 15.60
N ASN A 163 -2.03 -29.11 16.02
CA ASN A 163 -3.08 -28.13 16.29
C ASN A 163 -3.31 -27.88 17.79
N ALA A 164 -2.49 -28.47 18.65
CA ALA A 164 -2.56 -28.26 20.09
C ALA A 164 -2.47 -26.76 20.42
N GLN A 165 -3.42 -26.28 21.22
CA GLN A 165 -3.48 -24.91 21.69
C GLN A 165 -2.72 -24.77 22.99
N GLY A 166 -1.80 -23.82 23.05
CA GLY A 166 -1.03 -23.51 24.25
C GLY A 166 -1.84 -22.75 25.30
N ARG A 167 -1.26 -22.62 26.49
CA ARG A 167 -1.70 -21.65 27.50
C ARG A 167 -0.87 -20.38 27.36
N GLY A 168 -1.51 -19.21 27.45
CA GLY A 168 -0.83 -17.91 27.47
C GLY A 168 -0.71 -17.26 26.08
N TYR A 169 0.38 -16.51 25.88
CA TYR A 169 0.53 -15.56 24.77
C TYR A 169 0.80 -16.18 23.40
N GLY A 170 1.36 -17.40 23.35
CA GLY A 170 1.98 -17.99 22.15
C GLY A 170 1.07 -18.80 21.22
N GLY A 171 -0.22 -18.93 21.52
CA GLY A 171 -1.15 -19.62 20.60
C GLY A 171 -0.79 -21.08 20.32
N ASN A 172 -0.83 -21.50 19.04
CA ASN A 172 -0.37 -22.81 18.60
C ASN A 172 1.03 -22.75 17.95
N ALA A 173 1.59 -23.90 17.58
CA ALA A 173 2.95 -23.96 17.00
C ALA A 173 3.09 -23.17 15.69
N LEU A 174 2.02 -23.09 14.89
CA LEU A 174 2.01 -22.31 13.65
C LEU A 174 2.10 -20.81 13.94
N GLN A 175 1.35 -20.32 14.91
CA GLN A 175 1.38 -18.92 15.36
C GLN A 175 2.73 -18.53 15.97
N ALA A 176 3.32 -19.39 16.80
CA ALA A 176 4.66 -19.19 17.38
C ALA A 176 5.75 -19.12 16.29
N ALA A 177 5.74 -20.05 15.33
CA ALA A 177 6.67 -20.02 14.20
C ALA A 177 6.47 -18.78 13.30
N ALA A 178 5.22 -18.37 13.11
CA ALA A 178 4.85 -17.17 12.37
C ALA A 178 5.36 -15.89 13.04
N GLU A 179 5.21 -15.74 14.35
CA GLU A 179 5.74 -14.60 15.13
C GLU A 179 7.26 -14.44 14.97
N ARG A 180 7.99 -15.54 14.82
CA ARG A 180 9.46 -15.53 14.72
C ARG A 180 10.00 -15.49 13.29
N GLY A 181 9.12 -15.51 12.28
CA GLY A 181 9.54 -15.55 10.88
C GLY A 181 10.16 -16.89 10.45
N GLY A 182 9.85 -17.99 11.15
CA GLY A 182 10.44 -19.31 10.92
C GLY A 182 9.90 -20.01 9.67
N GLU A 183 10.27 -19.56 8.46
CA GLU A 183 9.74 -20.04 7.18
C GLU A 183 9.72 -21.56 7.01
N ALA A 184 10.83 -22.23 7.34
CA ALA A 184 10.95 -23.69 7.22
C ALA A 184 9.99 -24.42 8.18
N ILE A 185 9.82 -23.90 9.40
CA ILE A 185 8.94 -24.46 10.42
C ILE A 185 7.48 -24.23 10.04
N VAL A 186 7.11 -23.02 9.61
CA VAL A 186 5.75 -22.71 9.13
C VAL A 186 5.36 -23.64 8.00
N LYS A 187 6.25 -23.81 7.00
CA LYS A 187 6.02 -24.74 5.91
C LYS A 187 5.84 -26.17 6.40
N LEU A 188 6.73 -26.65 7.28
CA LEU A 188 6.66 -28.00 7.84
C LEU A 188 5.35 -28.25 8.60
N LEU A 189 4.91 -27.29 9.41
CA LEU A 189 3.66 -27.38 10.18
C LEU A 189 2.44 -27.43 9.26
N LEU A 190 2.38 -26.56 8.24
CA LEU A 190 1.30 -26.57 7.24
C LEU A 190 1.27 -27.87 6.44
N ASP A 191 2.43 -28.41 6.06
CA ASP A 191 2.54 -29.69 5.36
C ASP A 191 2.14 -30.89 6.25
N LYS A 192 2.24 -30.75 7.57
CA LYS A 192 1.78 -31.73 8.58
C LYS A 192 0.33 -31.50 9.04
N GLY A 193 -0.41 -30.59 8.40
CA GLY A 193 -1.84 -30.39 8.65
C GLY A 193 -2.19 -29.40 9.75
N ALA A 194 -1.31 -28.43 10.03
CA ALA A 194 -1.68 -27.28 10.85
C ALA A 194 -2.87 -26.53 10.23
N ASP A 195 -3.88 -26.23 11.04
CA ASP A 195 -5.00 -25.38 10.64
C ASP A 195 -4.50 -23.94 10.49
N VAL A 196 -4.44 -23.49 9.24
CA VAL A 196 -4.00 -22.15 8.84
C VAL A 196 -4.85 -21.04 9.46
N ASN A 197 -6.10 -21.34 9.81
CA ASN A 197 -7.08 -20.41 10.36
C ASN A 197 -7.32 -20.61 11.85
N ALA A 198 -6.52 -21.44 12.52
CA ALA A 198 -6.63 -21.66 13.96
C ALA A 198 -6.55 -20.33 14.73
N GLN A 199 -7.57 -20.10 15.57
CA GLN A 199 -7.69 -18.89 16.37
C GLN A 199 -7.14 -19.09 17.79
N GLY A 200 -6.45 -18.08 18.31
CA GLY A 200 -5.86 -18.06 19.66
C GLY A 200 -4.70 -17.08 19.79
N GLY A 201 -4.14 -16.98 21.00
CA GLY A 201 -2.96 -16.14 21.28
C GLY A 201 -3.21 -14.63 21.16
N LEU A 202 -2.11 -13.87 21.27
CA LEU A 202 -2.14 -12.39 21.26
C LEU A 202 -2.61 -11.81 19.91
N PHE A 203 -2.21 -12.43 18.80
CA PHE A 203 -2.45 -11.89 17.45
C PHE A 203 -3.76 -12.37 16.83
N GLY A 204 -4.37 -13.44 17.35
CA GLY A 204 -5.55 -14.07 16.78
C GLY A 204 -5.22 -15.30 15.94
N ASN A 205 -4.39 -15.18 14.91
CA ASN A 205 -4.00 -16.26 14.01
C ASN A 205 -2.60 -16.01 13.41
N ALA A 206 -2.11 -16.99 12.64
CA ALA A 206 -0.77 -16.92 12.07
C ALA A 206 -0.62 -15.78 11.05
N LEU A 207 -1.66 -15.49 10.24
CA LEU A 207 -1.63 -14.42 9.25
C LEU A 207 -1.52 -13.04 9.91
N GLN A 208 -2.25 -12.81 11.01
CA GLN A 208 -2.17 -11.58 11.79
C GLN A 208 -0.79 -11.41 12.44
N ALA A 209 -0.20 -12.48 12.96
CA ALA A 209 1.16 -12.45 13.54
C ALA A 209 2.22 -12.07 12.48
N VAL A 210 2.22 -12.71 11.30
CA VAL A 210 3.19 -12.39 10.24
C VAL A 210 2.97 -11.00 9.65
N ALA A 211 1.73 -10.53 9.62
CA ALA A 211 1.40 -9.20 9.15
C ALA A 211 1.95 -8.14 10.14
N PHE A 212 1.78 -8.36 11.44
CA PHE A 212 2.31 -7.49 12.49
C PHE A 212 3.84 -7.35 12.43
N TYR A 213 4.56 -8.45 12.22
CA TYR A 213 6.02 -8.45 12.14
C TYR A 213 6.58 -8.18 10.73
N GLY A 214 5.74 -8.05 9.71
CA GLY A 214 6.15 -7.72 8.35
C GLY A 214 6.86 -8.87 7.60
N HIS A 215 6.53 -10.13 7.90
CA HIS A 215 7.13 -11.29 7.23
C HIS A 215 6.44 -11.59 5.88
N GLU A 216 6.76 -10.80 4.85
CA GLU A 216 6.12 -10.84 3.52
C GLU A 216 6.06 -12.25 2.88
N VAL A 217 7.14 -13.02 2.97
CA VAL A 217 7.20 -14.38 2.42
C VAL A 217 6.17 -15.29 3.11
N LEU A 218 6.02 -15.15 4.43
CA LEU A 218 5.05 -15.91 5.19
C LEU A 218 3.62 -15.43 4.96
N VAL A 219 3.38 -14.12 4.79
CA VAL A 219 2.07 -13.59 4.39
C VAL A 219 1.62 -14.29 3.10
N LYS A 220 2.49 -14.31 2.08
CA LYS A 220 2.20 -14.98 0.82
C LYS A 220 1.95 -16.48 1.01
N MET A 221 2.82 -17.16 1.77
CA MET A 221 2.70 -18.60 2.01
C MET A 221 1.38 -18.97 2.70
N LEU A 222 0.96 -18.21 3.71
CA LEU A 222 -0.29 -18.46 4.44
C LEU A 222 -1.51 -18.17 3.56
N LEU A 223 -1.49 -17.10 2.76
CA LEU A 223 -2.56 -16.80 1.80
C LEU A 223 -2.68 -17.91 0.73
N ASP A 224 -1.56 -18.40 0.20
CA ASP A 224 -1.52 -19.52 -0.76
C ASP A 224 -2.09 -20.82 -0.16
N LYS A 225 -2.00 -20.98 1.18
CA LYS A 225 -2.55 -22.12 1.94
C LYS A 225 -3.98 -21.87 2.45
N GLY A 226 -4.62 -20.76 2.08
CA GLY A 226 -6.04 -20.50 2.37
C GLY A 226 -6.31 -19.78 3.69
N ALA A 227 -5.36 -18.98 4.18
CA ALA A 227 -5.60 -18.11 5.33
C ALA A 227 -6.71 -17.09 5.03
N ASP A 228 -7.68 -16.94 5.94
CA ASP A 228 -8.72 -15.93 5.85
C ASP A 228 -8.15 -14.55 6.21
N VAL A 229 -7.97 -13.72 5.18
CA VAL A 229 -7.46 -12.34 5.30
C VAL A 229 -8.36 -11.44 6.16
N ASN A 230 -9.64 -11.77 6.29
CA ASN A 230 -10.63 -10.96 7.02
C ASN A 230 -10.90 -11.48 8.43
N ALA A 231 -10.27 -12.59 8.83
CA ALA A 231 -10.40 -13.11 10.18
C ALA A 231 -10.13 -12.02 11.22
N GLN A 232 -10.98 -11.99 12.24
CA GLN A 232 -10.86 -11.07 13.38
C GLN A 232 -10.42 -11.88 14.60
N GLY A 233 -9.50 -11.35 15.38
CA GLY A 233 -9.04 -12.00 16.60
C GLY A 233 -7.88 -11.25 17.24
N GLY A 234 -7.51 -11.69 18.45
CA GLY A 234 -6.42 -11.07 19.20
C GLY A 234 -6.67 -9.59 19.53
N ASP A 235 -5.60 -8.92 19.94
CA ASP A 235 -5.64 -7.50 20.32
C ASP A 235 -5.55 -6.55 19.11
N TYR A 236 -5.17 -7.07 17.94
CA TYR A 236 -4.84 -6.28 16.75
C TYR A 236 -5.86 -6.40 15.60
N GLY A 237 -6.95 -7.15 15.80
CA GLY A 237 -8.01 -7.27 14.80
C GLY A 237 -7.60 -8.11 13.59
N ASN A 238 -7.83 -7.65 12.34
CA ASN A 238 -7.44 -8.42 11.14
C ASN A 238 -5.97 -8.21 10.72
N ALA A 239 -5.54 -8.95 9.69
CA ALA A 239 -4.17 -8.89 9.19
C ALA A 239 -3.75 -7.48 8.72
N LEU A 240 -4.67 -6.72 8.11
CA LEU A 240 -4.38 -5.35 7.71
C LEU A 240 -4.19 -4.43 8.93
N GLN A 241 -5.06 -4.53 9.92
CA GLN A 241 -4.95 -3.76 11.17
C GLN A 241 -3.66 -4.09 11.89
N ALA A 242 -3.32 -5.37 12.02
CA ALA A 242 -2.06 -5.83 12.59
C ALA A 242 -0.83 -5.29 11.83
N ALA A 243 -0.85 -5.29 10.50
CA ALA A 243 0.25 -4.74 9.68
C ALA A 243 0.50 -3.25 9.94
N VAL A 244 -0.57 -2.47 10.10
CA VAL A 244 -0.48 -1.03 10.31
C VAL A 244 0.05 -0.65 11.69
N GLU A 245 0.00 -1.55 12.70
CA GLU A 245 0.50 -1.26 14.06
C GLU A 245 2.02 -1.02 14.13
N ARG A 246 2.82 -1.69 13.29
CA ARG A 246 4.29 -1.55 13.25
C ARG A 246 4.81 -0.88 11.99
N ALA A 247 3.98 -0.77 10.96
CA ALA A 247 4.39 -0.15 9.71
C ALA A 247 4.68 1.34 9.90
N ASP A 248 5.66 1.85 9.15
CA ASP A 248 5.68 3.28 8.85
C ASP A 248 4.47 3.58 7.95
N VAL A 249 3.39 4.06 8.57
CA VAL A 249 2.14 4.43 7.90
C VAL A 249 2.36 5.50 6.82
N ASN A 250 3.50 6.20 6.86
CA ASN A 250 3.90 7.24 5.92
C ASN A 250 4.90 6.78 4.87
N ALA A 251 5.20 5.48 4.80
CA ALA A 251 6.08 4.91 3.80
C ALA A 251 5.61 5.30 2.38
N GLN A 252 6.52 5.87 1.61
CA GLN A 252 6.29 6.29 0.23
C GLN A 252 6.74 5.21 -0.75
N GLY A 253 5.95 4.97 -1.79
CA GLY A 253 6.25 4.04 -2.88
C GLY A 253 5.03 3.52 -3.63
N GLY A 254 5.29 2.83 -4.73
CA GLY A 254 4.27 2.21 -5.57
C GLY A 254 3.47 3.19 -6.43
N LYS A 255 2.56 2.63 -7.24
CA LYS A 255 1.76 3.38 -8.23
C LYS A 255 1.00 4.57 -7.62
N TYR A 256 0.43 4.37 -6.43
CA TYR A 256 -0.41 5.35 -5.73
C TYR A 256 0.36 6.20 -4.72
N GLY A 257 1.69 6.09 -4.63
CA GLY A 257 2.50 6.94 -3.75
C GLY A 257 2.54 6.52 -2.28
N ASN A 258 1.40 6.24 -1.63
CA ASN A 258 1.37 5.66 -0.28
C ASN A 258 0.04 4.92 -0.02
N ALA A 259 -0.08 4.29 1.16
CA ALA A 259 -1.26 3.51 1.54
C ALA A 259 -2.54 4.37 1.66
N LEU A 260 -2.43 5.61 2.13
CA LEU A 260 -3.56 6.51 2.29
C LEU A 260 -4.13 6.94 0.93
N GLN A 261 -3.24 7.31 0.00
CA GLN A 261 -3.60 7.65 -1.38
C GLN A 261 -4.22 6.45 -2.11
N ALA A 262 -3.67 5.24 -1.95
CA ALA A 262 -4.24 4.02 -2.51
C ALA A 262 -5.66 3.74 -1.95
N ALA A 263 -5.84 3.86 -0.64
CA ALA A 263 -7.13 3.65 0.01
C ALA A 263 -8.17 4.70 -0.42
N ALA A 264 -7.74 5.96 -0.58
CA ALA A 264 -8.58 7.05 -1.07
C ALA A 264 -9.03 6.82 -2.52
N GLU A 265 -8.11 6.46 -3.41
CA GLU A 265 -8.38 6.16 -4.82
C GLU A 265 -9.32 4.96 -5.00
N LEU A 266 -9.14 3.91 -4.20
CA LEU A 266 -10.00 2.73 -4.23
C LEU A 266 -11.34 2.93 -3.49
N GLY A 267 -11.47 4.01 -2.72
CA GLY A 267 -12.69 4.35 -1.97
C GLY A 267 -12.92 3.53 -0.70
N GLY A 268 -11.85 3.01 -0.09
CA GLY A 268 -11.92 2.24 1.14
C GLY A 268 -12.04 3.13 2.37
N GLU A 269 -13.23 3.68 2.65
CA GLU A 269 -13.47 4.61 3.79
C GLU A 269 -12.94 4.07 5.13
N ALA A 270 -13.22 2.80 5.45
CA ALA A 270 -12.75 2.17 6.68
C ALA A 270 -11.21 2.12 6.77
N ILE A 271 -10.53 1.90 5.62
CA ILE A 271 -9.07 1.85 5.54
C ILE A 271 -8.49 3.27 5.65
N VAL A 272 -9.10 4.25 4.98
CA VAL A 272 -8.71 5.67 5.12
C VAL A 272 -8.81 6.09 6.57
N LYS A 273 -9.93 5.79 7.25
CA LYS A 273 -10.11 6.11 8.67
C LYS A 273 -9.04 5.44 9.54
N LEU A 274 -8.79 4.14 9.34
CA LEU A 274 -7.77 3.39 10.07
C LEU A 274 -6.38 4.02 9.91
N LEU A 275 -5.98 4.33 8.68
CA LEU A 275 -4.66 4.92 8.38
C LEU A 275 -4.52 6.30 9.04
N LEU A 276 -5.54 7.16 8.96
CA LEU A 276 -5.52 8.48 9.60
C LEU A 276 -5.48 8.39 11.13
N ASP A 277 -6.22 7.44 11.73
CA ASP A 277 -6.19 7.21 13.17
C ASP A 277 -4.82 6.67 13.65
N LYS A 278 -4.06 6.06 12.75
CA LYS A 278 -2.67 5.60 12.97
C LYS A 278 -1.60 6.63 12.61
N GLY A 279 -1.99 7.85 12.26
CA GLY A 279 -1.06 8.96 12.02
C GLY A 279 -0.52 9.05 10.59
N ALA A 280 -1.26 8.52 9.60
CA ALA A 280 -0.98 8.79 8.20
C ALA A 280 -0.99 10.31 7.93
N ASP A 281 0.05 10.80 7.28
CA ASP A 281 0.17 12.17 6.80
C ASP A 281 -0.86 12.40 5.69
N VAL A 282 -1.92 13.10 6.07
CA VAL A 282 -3.05 13.45 5.21
C VAL A 282 -2.61 14.27 3.98
N ASN A 283 -1.47 14.95 4.06
CA ASN A 283 -0.96 15.85 3.02
C ASN A 283 0.19 15.26 2.21
N ALA A 284 0.59 14.02 2.48
CA ALA A 284 1.63 13.35 1.72
C ALA A 284 1.27 13.29 0.23
N GLN A 285 2.24 13.66 -0.61
CA GLN A 285 2.15 13.62 -2.07
C GLN A 285 3.03 12.52 -2.64
N GLY A 286 2.63 11.94 -3.77
CA GLY A 286 3.48 10.96 -4.45
C GLY A 286 2.77 10.16 -5.54
N GLY A 287 3.42 9.07 -5.94
CA GLY A 287 2.91 8.16 -6.97
C GLY A 287 3.02 8.72 -8.38
N GLU A 288 2.52 7.96 -9.35
CA GLU A 288 2.52 8.34 -10.76
C GLU A 288 1.62 9.55 -11.04
N TYR A 289 0.61 9.75 -10.19
CA TYR A 289 -0.37 10.84 -10.31
C TYR A 289 0.12 12.15 -9.69
N GLY A 290 1.16 12.13 -8.85
CA GLY A 290 1.80 13.31 -8.26
C GLY A 290 0.91 14.17 -7.35
N GLY A 291 -0.24 13.65 -6.93
CA GLY A 291 -1.23 14.32 -6.08
C GLY A 291 -1.22 13.81 -4.63
N ASN A 292 -2.14 14.32 -3.81
CA ASN A 292 -2.40 13.82 -2.44
C ASN A 292 -3.71 13.02 -2.37
N ALA A 293 -4.01 12.46 -1.19
CA ALA A 293 -5.20 11.65 -0.98
C ALA A 293 -6.52 12.41 -1.21
N LEU A 294 -6.54 13.72 -0.94
CA LEU A 294 -7.72 14.57 -1.19
C LEU A 294 -8.01 14.68 -2.69
N GLN A 295 -6.99 14.91 -3.52
CA GLN A 295 -7.16 14.98 -4.98
C GLN A 295 -7.66 13.65 -5.56
N ALA A 296 -7.06 12.52 -5.15
CA ALA A 296 -7.45 11.18 -5.57
C ALA A 296 -8.95 10.89 -5.28
N VAL A 297 -9.40 11.16 -4.06
CA VAL A 297 -10.80 10.85 -3.70
C VAL A 297 -11.82 11.76 -4.35
N VAL A 298 -11.44 13.00 -4.67
CA VAL A 298 -12.28 13.94 -5.42
C VAL A 298 -12.46 13.45 -6.85
N GLU A 299 -11.42 12.89 -7.47
CA GLU A 299 -11.50 12.31 -8.81
C GLU A 299 -12.53 11.16 -8.87
N ARG A 300 -12.60 10.35 -7.82
CA ARG A 300 -13.62 9.29 -7.66
C ARG A 300 -15.01 9.84 -7.31
N GLY A 301 -15.10 11.01 -6.68
CA GLY A 301 -16.36 11.62 -6.26
C GLY A 301 -16.92 11.12 -4.93
N SER A 302 -16.09 10.61 -4.01
CA SER A 302 -16.58 10.13 -2.70
C SER A 302 -16.67 11.23 -1.65
N GLU A 303 -17.87 11.80 -1.49
CA GLU A 303 -18.13 12.91 -0.57
C GLU A 303 -17.79 12.60 0.90
N ALA A 304 -18.09 11.38 1.36
CA ALA A 304 -17.82 10.96 2.74
C ALA A 304 -16.32 11.00 3.08
N ILE A 305 -15.48 10.49 2.17
CA ILE A 305 -14.03 10.46 2.36
C ILE A 305 -13.43 11.86 2.16
N VAL A 306 -13.94 12.66 1.21
CA VAL A 306 -13.56 14.08 1.06
C VAL A 306 -13.77 14.81 2.38
N LYS A 307 -14.95 14.67 2.99
CA LYS A 307 -15.27 15.28 4.27
C LYS A 307 -14.34 14.80 5.38
N LEU A 308 -14.10 13.48 5.47
CA LEU A 308 -13.20 12.88 6.45
C LEU A 308 -11.77 13.45 6.35
N LEU A 309 -11.21 13.55 5.15
CA LEU A 309 -9.86 14.08 4.93
C LEU A 309 -9.78 15.57 5.31
N LEU A 310 -10.76 16.37 4.91
CA LEU A 310 -10.82 17.80 5.27
C LEU A 310 -10.97 18.01 6.78
N ASP A 311 -11.73 17.15 7.47
CA ASP A 311 -11.87 17.20 8.93
C ASP A 311 -10.60 16.74 9.66
N LYS A 312 -9.76 15.92 9.00
CA LYS A 312 -8.45 15.47 9.49
C LYS A 312 -7.28 16.38 9.08
N GLY A 313 -7.56 17.55 8.50
CA GLY A 313 -6.56 18.58 8.21
C GLY A 313 -5.88 18.47 6.83
N ALA A 314 -6.54 17.84 5.86
CA ALA A 314 -6.10 17.91 4.47
C ALA A 314 -6.03 19.38 4.00
N ASP A 315 -4.89 19.77 3.44
CA ASP A 315 -4.70 21.07 2.82
C ASP A 315 -5.54 21.15 1.54
N VAL A 316 -6.62 21.92 1.63
CA VAL A 316 -7.58 22.14 0.54
C VAL A 316 -6.94 22.79 -0.69
N ASN A 317 -5.82 23.49 -0.52
CA ASN A 317 -5.13 24.23 -1.57
C ASN A 317 -3.85 23.54 -2.06
N ALA A 318 -3.55 22.33 -1.57
CA ALA A 318 -2.38 21.57 -1.97
C ALA A 318 -2.31 21.42 -3.50
N GLN A 319 -1.18 21.83 -4.06
CA GLN A 319 -0.88 21.77 -5.49
C GLN A 319 -0.09 20.50 -5.82
N GLY A 320 -0.42 19.83 -6.92
CA GLY A 320 0.23 18.60 -7.39
C GLY A 320 -0.53 17.94 -8.55
N GLY A 321 0.12 16.97 -9.17
CA GLY A 321 -0.49 16.11 -10.18
C GLY A 321 -1.04 16.79 -11.43
N PHE A 322 -1.91 16.07 -12.15
CA PHE A 322 -2.41 16.46 -13.47
C PHE A 322 -3.34 17.68 -13.44
N PHE A 323 -4.18 17.79 -12.41
CA PHE A 323 -5.20 18.83 -12.30
C PHE A 323 -4.76 20.07 -11.50
N GLY A 324 -3.74 19.95 -10.64
CA GLY A 324 -3.32 21.01 -9.71
C GLY A 324 -3.80 20.77 -8.28
N ASN A 325 -5.05 21.09 -7.97
CA ASN A 325 -5.64 20.96 -6.63
C ASN A 325 -7.01 20.29 -6.67
N ALA A 326 -7.54 19.97 -5.49
CA ALA A 326 -8.82 19.30 -5.34
C ALA A 326 -9.99 20.07 -5.96
N LEU A 327 -9.98 21.41 -5.93
CA LEU A 327 -11.04 22.23 -6.51
C LEU A 327 -11.04 22.15 -8.04
N GLN A 328 -9.86 22.15 -8.67
CA GLN A 328 -9.70 21.95 -10.11
C GLN A 328 -10.17 20.56 -10.56
N VAL A 329 -9.86 19.51 -9.79
CA VAL A 329 -10.38 18.14 -10.05
C VAL A 329 -11.91 18.12 -9.95
N ALA A 330 -12.47 18.64 -8.85
CA ALA A 330 -13.92 18.65 -8.64
C ALA A 330 -14.66 19.43 -9.74
N ALA A 331 -14.06 20.52 -10.20
CA ALA A 331 -14.61 21.35 -11.24
C ALA A 331 -14.57 20.67 -12.61
N PHE A 332 -13.48 19.97 -12.94
CA PHE A 332 -13.37 19.15 -14.15
C PHE A 332 -14.32 17.96 -14.15
N ARG A 333 -14.59 17.34 -12.99
CA ARG A 333 -15.53 16.21 -12.85
C ARG A 333 -16.98 16.65 -12.72
N GLY A 334 -17.24 17.95 -12.59
CA GLY A 334 -18.60 18.51 -12.49
C GLY A 334 -19.30 18.26 -11.16
N SER A 335 -18.58 17.93 -10.08
CA SER A 335 -19.19 17.63 -8.78
C SER A 335 -19.50 18.91 -8.00
N GLU A 336 -20.72 19.43 -8.16
CA GLU A 336 -21.18 20.64 -7.47
C GLU A 336 -21.08 20.52 -5.94
N VAL A 337 -21.42 19.36 -5.38
CA VAL A 337 -21.38 19.12 -3.93
C VAL A 337 -19.94 19.24 -3.42
N ILE A 338 -18.98 18.59 -4.09
CA ILE A 338 -17.57 18.65 -3.70
C ILE A 338 -17.01 20.05 -3.91
N VAL A 339 -17.34 20.73 -5.01
CA VAL A 339 -16.93 22.14 -5.25
C VAL A 339 -17.39 23.02 -4.09
N LYS A 340 -18.65 22.92 -3.65
CA LYS A 340 -19.16 23.67 -2.50
C LYS A 340 -18.42 23.32 -1.21
N MET A 341 -18.23 22.03 -0.92
CA MET A 341 -17.50 21.58 0.27
C MET A 341 -16.08 22.16 0.33
N LEU A 342 -15.34 22.12 -0.78
CA LEU A 342 -13.97 22.64 -0.86
C LEU A 342 -13.93 24.15 -0.68
N LEU A 343 -14.84 24.89 -1.33
CA LEU A 343 -14.93 26.35 -1.19
C LEU A 343 -15.31 26.77 0.24
N ASP A 344 -16.22 26.04 0.88
CA ASP A 344 -16.61 26.30 2.28
C ASP A 344 -15.47 25.98 3.27
N LYS A 345 -14.53 25.10 2.90
CA LYS A 345 -13.29 24.81 3.64
C LYS A 345 -12.12 25.73 3.26
N GLY A 346 -12.35 26.76 2.43
CA GLY A 346 -11.35 27.78 2.11
C GLY A 346 -10.47 27.50 0.89
N ALA A 347 -10.96 26.69 -0.06
CA ALA A 347 -10.29 26.56 -1.35
C ALA A 347 -10.18 27.93 -2.05
N ASP A 348 -8.98 28.27 -2.53
CA ASP A 348 -8.77 29.44 -3.36
C ASP A 348 -9.40 29.21 -4.73
N VAL A 349 -10.53 29.89 -4.96
CA VAL A 349 -11.32 29.81 -6.18
C VAL A 349 -10.54 30.20 -7.44
N ASN A 350 -9.46 30.99 -7.29
CA ASN A 350 -8.64 31.50 -8.37
C ASN A 350 -7.24 30.85 -8.45
N ALA A 351 -6.98 29.81 -7.65
CA ALA A 351 -5.74 29.06 -7.71
C ALA A 351 -5.47 28.53 -9.12
N GLN A 352 -4.23 28.66 -9.58
CA GLN A 352 -3.77 28.17 -10.88
C GLN A 352 -2.77 27.03 -10.71
N GLY A 353 -2.85 26.06 -11.61
CA GLY A 353 -2.00 24.88 -11.62
C GLY A 353 -2.51 23.85 -12.63
N GLY A 354 -1.79 22.73 -12.74
CA GLY A 354 -2.16 21.60 -13.60
C GLY A 354 -2.30 21.95 -15.09
N HIS A 355 -2.92 21.03 -15.84
CA HIS A 355 -3.10 21.14 -17.29
C HIS A 355 -4.25 22.07 -17.74
N PHE A 356 -5.23 22.30 -16.87
CA PHE A 356 -6.47 23.01 -17.21
C PHE A 356 -6.55 24.43 -16.63
N GLY A 357 -5.51 24.90 -15.94
CA GLY A 357 -5.54 26.19 -15.27
C GLY A 357 -6.45 26.15 -14.04
N ASN A 358 -7.17 27.22 -13.72
CA ASN A 358 -8.00 27.29 -12.50
C ASN A 358 -9.29 26.45 -12.59
N ALA A 359 -10.03 26.38 -11.49
CA ALA A 359 -11.27 25.60 -11.41
C ALA A 359 -12.34 26.05 -12.43
N LEU A 360 -12.44 27.36 -12.70
CA LEU A 360 -13.39 27.90 -13.67
C LEU A 360 -13.05 27.42 -15.09
N GLN A 361 -11.76 27.46 -15.43
CA GLN A 361 -11.22 27.01 -16.71
C GLN A 361 -11.39 25.49 -16.90
N ALA A 362 -11.17 24.70 -15.85
CA ALA A 362 -11.42 23.27 -15.85
C ALA A 362 -12.91 22.92 -16.08
N ALA A 363 -13.83 23.60 -15.38
CA ALA A 363 -15.27 23.42 -15.57
C ALA A 363 -15.75 23.85 -16.96
N ALA A 364 -15.18 24.93 -17.52
CA ALA A 364 -15.47 25.38 -18.88
C ALA A 364 -15.00 24.35 -19.92
N TYR A 365 -13.83 23.76 -19.73
CA TYR A 365 -13.27 22.77 -20.65
C TYR A 365 -14.14 21.51 -20.75
N ASP A 366 -14.66 20.98 -19.63
CA ASP A 366 -15.48 19.75 -19.67
C ASP A 366 -16.99 20.00 -19.82
N GLY A 367 -17.47 21.23 -19.57
CA GLY A 367 -18.84 21.62 -19.88
C GLY A 367 -19.79 21.85 -18.71
N HIS A 368 -19.28 22.04 -17.49
CA HIS A 368 -20.09 22.02 -16.26
C HIS A 368 -20.67 23.40 -15.89
N LYS A 369 -21.82 23.73 -16.47
CA LYS A 369 -22.51 25.04 -16.31
C LYS A 369 -22.86 25.39 -14.86
N GLU A 370 -23.39 24.45 -14.07
CA GLU A 370 -23.75 24.72 -12.66
C GLU A 370 -22.51 24.94 -11.78
N VAL A 371 -21.42 24.23 -12.06
CA VAL A 371 -20.13 24.46 -11.40
C VAL A 371 -19.57 25.84 -11.76
N LEU A 372 -19.61 26.25 -13.04
CA LEU A 372 -19.21 27.59 -13.46
C LEU A 372 -19.97 28.67 -12.69
N LYS A 373 -21.29 28.52 -12.59
CA LYS A 373 -22.15 29.45 -11.83
C LYS A 373 -21.74 29.50 -10.36
N ALA A 374 -21.53 28.35 -9.72
CA ALA A 374 -21.12 28.28 -8.31
C ALA A 374 -19.74 28.95 -8.08
N LEU A 375 -18.78 28.72 -8.98
CA LEU A 375 -17.44 29.32 -8.91
C LEU A 375 -17.48 30.83 -9.08
N VAL A 376 -18.22 31.35 -10.06
CA VAL A 376 -18.39 32.80 -10.28
C VAL A 376 -19.07 33.47 -9.09
N GLN A 377 -20.10 32.83 -8.50
CA GLN A 377 -20.74 33.33 -7.27
C GLN A 377 -19.78 33.42 -6.08
N LYS A 378 -18.75 32.57 -6.05
CA LYS A 378 -17.72 32.54 -5.00
C LYS A 378 -16.48 33.37 -5.36
N GLY A 379 -16.53 34.18 -6.43
CA GLY A 379 -15.48 35.15 -6.77
C GLY A 379 -14.46 34.67 -7.80
N ALA A 380 -14.77 33.64 -8.58
CA ALA A 380 -13.92 33.23 -9.71
C ALA A 380 -13.77 34.36 -10.73
N GLU A 381 -12.53 34.67 -11.11
CA GLU A 381 -12.20 35.68 -12.11
C GLU A 381 -12.44 35.13 -13.53
N MET A 382 -13.56 35.53 -14.15
CA MET A 382 -13.97 35.06 -15.49
C MET A 382 -12.88 35.25 -16.56
N ASN A 383 -12.18 36.38 -16.54
CA ASN A 383 -11.26 36.78 -17.62
C ASN A 383 -9.78 36.63 -17.26
N LYS A 384 -9.47 35.84 -16.22
CA LYS A 384 -8.08 35.51 -15.87
C LYS A 384 -7.53 34.54 -16.91
N THR A 385 -6.32 34.81 -17.40
CA THR A 385 -5.62 33.92 -18.33
C THR A 385 -4.92 32.80 -17.56
N ASP A 386 -4.90 31.60 -18.12
CA ASP A 386 -4.05 30.52 -17.58
C ASP A 386 -2.55 30.75 -17.84
N LEU A 387 -1.71 29.79 -17.45
CA LEU A 387 -0.25 29.86 -17.63
C LEU A 387 0.21 29.88 -19.10
N GLN A 388 -0.67 29.50 -20.03
CA GLN A 388 -0.40 29.58 -21.47
C GLN A 388 -0.93 30.88 -22.09
N GLY A 389 -1.57 31.76 -21.30
CA GLY A 389 -2.17 33.01 -21.79
C GLY A 389 -3.59 32.83 -22.32
N ARG A 390 -4.25 31.70 -22.09
CA ARG A 390 -5.58 31.38 -22.63
C ARG A 390 -6.69 31.88 -21.73
N LEU A 391 -7.74 32.45 -22.33
CA LEU A 391 -8.98 32.84 -21.65
C LEU A 391 -9.89 31.62 -21.45
N VAL A 392 -10.79 31.69 -20.45
CA VAL A 392 -11.81 30.66 -20.21
C VAL A 392 -12.66 30.38 -21.46
N LEU A 393 -12.94 31.40 -22.26
CA LEU A 393 -13.69 31.29 -23.51
C LEU A 393 -12.98 30.40 -24.53
N GLN A 394 -11.66 30.56 -24.67
CA GLN A 394 -10.84 29.76 -25.59
C GLN A 394 -10.78 28.29 -25.15
N LEU A 395 -10.71 28.03 -23.84
CA LEU A 395 -10.74 26.68 -23.29
C LEU A 395 -12.10 26.01 -23.47
N GLY A 396 -13.19 26.74 -23.22
CA GLY A 396 -14.56 26.26 -23.44
C GLY A 396 -14.86 25.93 -24.91
N MET A 397 -14.23 26.64 -25.86
CA MET A 397 -14.35 26.35 -27.30
C MET A 397 -13.64 25.06 -27.73
N ARG A 398 -12.57 24.68 -27.04
CA ARG A 398 -11.82 23.44 -27.28
C ARG A 398 -12.48 22.22 -26.63
N GLY A 399 -13.23 22.47 -25.55
CA GLY A 399 -13.93 21.47 -24.76
C GLY A 399 -14.95 20.64 -25.56
N SER A 400 -15.46 19.59 -24.93
CA SER A 400 -16.38 18.64 -25.59
C SER A 400 -17.86 19.07 -25.55
N SER A 401 -18.18 20.23 -24.97
CA SER A 401 -19.56 20.62 -24.65
C SER A 401 -20.15 21.62 -25.64
N SER A 402 -21.23 21.22 -26.31
CA SER A 402 -21.98 22.08 -27.22
C SER A 402 -22.71 23.20 -26.45
N GLY A 403 -22.59 24.44 -26.92
CA GLY A 403 -23.21 25.61 -26.30
C GLY A 403 -22.52 26.11 -25.02
N MET A 404 -21.31 25.65 -24.71
CA MET A 404 -20.50 26.25 -23.64
C MET A 404 -20.07 27.68 -24.00
N THR A 405 -19.72 27.94 -25.27
CA THR A 405 -19.38 29.28 -25.75
C THR A 405 -20.46 30.31 -25.45
N ASP A 406 -21.69 30.05 -25.85
CA ASP A 406 -22.82 30.98 -25.62
C ASP A 406 -23.07 31.20 -24.13
N TYR A 407 -22.91 30.14 -23.33
CA TYR A 407 -23.07 30.22 -21.90
C TYR A 407 -21.98 31.10 -21.25
N LEU A 408 -20.71 30.90 -21.59
CA LEU A 408 -19.61 31.74 -21.09
C LEU A 408 -19.78 33.21 -21.50
N LEU A 409 -20.18 33.47 -22.75
CA LEU A 409 -20.50 34.83 -23.21
C LEU A 409 -21.64 35.45 -22.39
N SER A 410 -22.70 34.68 -22.11
CA SER A 410 -23.81 35.14 -21.26
C SER A 410 -23.40 35.44 -19.81
N MET A 411 -22.32 34.80 -19.34
CA MET A 411 -21.73 35.04 -18.02
C MET A 411 -20.69 36.18 -18.01
N GLY A 412 -20.47 36.86 -19.14
CA GLY A 412 -19.54 38.00 -19.23
C GLY A 412 -18.09 37.61 -19.57
N ALA A 413 -17.87 36.45 -20.18
CA ALA A 413 -16.55 36.12 -20.73
C ALA A 413 -16.16 37.12 -21.83
N ARG A 414 -14.91 37.58 -21.79
CA ARG A 414 -14.36 38.53 -22.76
C ARG A 414 -14.30 37.88 -24.14
N ALA A 415 -15.03 38.48 -25.08
CA ALA A 415 -15.08 38.07 -26.48
C ALA A 415 -14.08 38.85 -27.35
N ASP A 416 -12.82 38.90 -26.92
CA ASP A 416 -11.77 39.48 -27.74
C ASP A 416 -11.16 38.41 -28.65
N TRP A 417 -11.70 38.32 -29.87
CA TRP A 417 -11.36 37.26 -30.81
C TRP A 417 -9.91 37.32 -31.32
N ILE A 418 -9.26 38.48 -31.24
CA ILE A 418 -7.87 38.67 -31.68
C ILE A 418 -6.85 38.35 -30.58
N HIS A 419 -7.28 38.14 -29.33
CA HIS A 419 -6.40 37.73 -28.24
C HIS A 419 -5.78 36.37 -28.55
N THR A 420 -4.45 36.28 -28.40
CA THR A 420 -3.67 35.07 -28.64
C THR A 420 -3.02 34.54 -27.37
N ASP A 421 -2.87 33.22 -27.31
CA ASP A 421 -2.09 32.57 -26.27
C ASP A 421 -0.57 32.63 -26.57
N SER A 422 0.23 32.02 -25.70
CA SER A 422 1.69 31.93 -25.82
C SER A 422 2.18 31.20 -27.09
N GLN A 423 1.31 30.43 -27.76
CA GLN A 423 1.57 29.76 -29.03
C GLN A 423 1.01 30.54 -30.22
N GLY A 424 0.55 31.78 -30.02
CA GLY A 424 -0.08 32.59 -31.05
C GLY A 424 -1.50 32.12 -31.42
N CYS A 425 -2.09 31.19 -30.67
CA CYS A 425 -3.40 30.63 -31.00
C CYS A 425 -4.50 31.62 -30.60
N SER A 426 -5.25 32.10 -31.59
CA SER A 426 -6.45 32.93 -31.39
C SER A 426 -7.69 32.10 -31.06
N ALA A 427 -8.77 32.75 -30.62
CA ALA A 427 -10.06 32.09 -30.37
C ALA A 427 -10.59 31.33 -31.60
N LEU A 428 -10.28 31.81 -32.82
CA LEU A 428 -10.69 31.15 -34.06
C LEU A 428 -9.99 29.78 -34.24
N HIS A 429 -8.72 29.66 -33.85
CA HIS A 429 -8.01 28.37 -33.86
C HIS A 429 -8.67 27.37 -32.90
N PHE A 430 -9.00 27.81 -31.67
CA PHE A 430 -9.66 26.97 -30.68
C PHE A 430 -11.07 26.54 -31.14
N ALA A 431 -11.88 27.46 -31.67
CA ALA A 431 -13.20 27.14 -32.20
C ALA A 431 -13.15 26.21 -33.42
N ALA A 432 -12.15 26.40 -34.29
CA ALA A 432 -11.92 25.51 -35.43
C ALA A 432 -11.52 24.09 -34.99
N SER A 433 -10.67 23.99 -33.95
CA SER A 433 -10.24 22.73 -33.36
C SER A 433 -11.34 21.99 -32.61
N GLY A 434 -12.19 22.71 -31.85
CA GLY A 434 -13.29 22.11 -31.08
C GLY A 434 -14.57 21.90 -31.88
N GLY A 435 -14.61 22.34 -33.15
CA GLY A 435 -15.78 22.17 -34.00
C GLY A 435 -16.94 23.09 -33.63
N CYS A 436 -16.66 24.21 -32.94
CA CYS A 436 -17.64 25.20 -32.54
C CYS A 436 -18.06 26.08 -33.75
N LEU A 437 -18.80 25.51 -34.70
CA LEU A 437 -19.17 26.18 -35.95
C LEU A 437 -19.85 27.54 -35.74
N GLU A 438 -20.75 27.66 -34.76
CA GLU A 438 -21.43 28.93 -34.49
C GLU A 438 -20.46 30.00 -33.97
N ALA A 439 -19.45 29.62 -33.18
CA ALA A 439 -18.39 30.54 -32.77
C ALA A 439 -17.53 30.98 -33.97
N VAL A 440 -17.21 30.05 -34.88
CA VAL A 440 -16.49 30.36 -36.13
C VAL A 440 -17.28 31.34 -36.99
N LYS A 441 -18.59 31.10 -37.18
CA LYS A 441 -19.49 32.01 -37.91
C LYS A 441 -19.57 33.38 -37.25
N LEU A 442 -19.69 33.43 -35.93
CA LEU A 442 -19.76 34.67 -35.18
C LEU A 442 -18.47 35.50 -35.34
N MET A 443 -17.31 34.85 -35.21
CA MET A 443 -16.00 35.48 -35.42
C MET A 443 -15.83 35.99 -36.86
N HIS A 444 -16.17 35.17 -37.85
CA HIS A 444 -16.13 35.57 -39.26
C HIS A 444 -17.03 36.79 -39.52
N SER A 445 -18.27 36.77 -39.01
CA SER A 445 -19.19 37.91 -39.14
C SER A 445 -18.72 39.17 -38.40
N SER A 446 -17.84 39.02 -37.40
CA SER A 446 -17.20 40.11 -36.67
C SER A 446 -15.95 40.66 -37.36
N GLY A 447 -15.60 40.15 -38.56
CA GLY A 447 -14.47 40.61 -39.36
C GLY A 447 -13.11 40.01 -38.96
N VAL A 448 -13.10 38.91 -38.21
CA VAL A 448 -11.85 38.18 -37.90
C VAL A 448 -11.31 37.52 -39.17
N ASP A 449 -10.03 37.74 -39.45
CA ASP A 449 -9.32 37.08 -40.54
C ASP A 449 -9.32 35.55 -40.37
N LEU A 450 -9.83 34.84 -41.38
CA LEU A 450 -9.94 33.38 -41.36
C LEU A 450 -8.59 32.67 -41.52
N ASP A 451 -7.58 33.39 -42.02
CA ASP A 451 -6.23 32.87 -42.27
C ASP A 451 -5.20 33.40 -41.26
N ILE A 452 -5.68 33.84 -40.09
CA ILE A 452 -4.82 34.18 -38.96
C ILE A 452 -3.86 33.03 -38.63
N LEU A 453 -2.61 33.37 -38.32
CA LEU A 453 -1.54 32.40 -38.13
C LEU A 453 -1.18 32.27 -36.64
N ASP A 454 -1.04 31.03 -36.18
CA ASP A 454 -0.36 30.74 -34.92
C ASP A 454 1.19 30.81 -35.07
N SER A 455 1.93 30.57 -33.99
CA SER A 455 3.40 30.59 -33.98
C SER A 455 4.03 29.55 -34.92
N HIS A 456 3.28 28.53 -35.36
CA HIS A 456 3.71 27.53 -36.32
C HIS A 456 3.21 27.78 -37.74
N ARG A 457 2.61 28.95 -37.98
CA ARG A 457 1.96 29.32 -39.24
C ARG A 457 0.81 28.39 -39.60
N TRP A 458 0.17 27.76 -38.62
CA TRP A 458 -1.08 27.05 -38.87
C TRP A 458 -2.21 28.07 -38.94
N THR A 459 -3.08 27.90 -39.93
CA THR A 459 -4.37 28.60 -40.00
C THR A 459 -5.44 27.82 -39.24
N PRO A 460 -6.57 28.44 -38.85
CA PRO A 460 -7.75 27.74 -38.32
C PRO A 460 -8.19 26.55 -39.17
N LEU A 461 -8.04 26.62 -40.49
CA LEU A 461 -8.37 25.51 -41.38
C LEU A 461 -7.46 24.30 -41.16
N HIS A 462 -6.15 24.49 -40.90
CA HIS A 462 -5.26 23.38 -40.53
C HIS A 462 -5.73 22.68 -39.24
N TRP A 463 -6.15 23.47 -38.24
CA TRP A 463 -6.65 22.95 -36.95
C TRP A 463 -7.96 22.17 -37.11
N ALA A 464 -8.91 22.69 -37.90
CA ALA A 464 -10.16 21.99 -38.21
C ALA A 464 -9.93 20.68 -38.98
N CYS A 465 -8.96 20.68 -39.90
CA CYS A 465 -8.57 19.49 -40.67
C CYS A 465 -7.96 18.41 -39.78
N ARG A 466 -7.06 18.77 -38.87
CA ARG A 466 -6.45 17.85 -37.90
C ARG A 466 -7.51 17.20 -36.99
N SER A 467 -8.50 17.99 -36.58
CA SER A 467 -9.51 17.60 -35.58
C SER A 467 -10.73 16.88 -36.17
N ASN A 468 -10.81 16.75 -37.51
CA ASN A 468 -11.92 16.12 -38.23
C ASN A 468 -13.28 16.83 -38.08
N ASN A 469 -13.29 18.15 -37.94
CA ASN A 469 -14.52 18.93 -37.80
C ASN A 469 -15.10 19.27 -39.18
N LEU A 470 -15.75 18.29 -39.82
CA LEU A 470 -16.16 18.37 -41.23
C LEU A 470 -16.97 19.63 -41.57
N GLU A 471 -17.93 20.01 -40.74
CA GLU A 471 -18.78 21.18 -40.99
C GLU A 471 -18.02 22.51 -40.81
N THR A 472 -17.06 22.56 -39.88
CA THR A 472 -16.17 23.71 -39.74
C THR A 472 -15.21 23.82 -40.90
N VAL A 473 -14.62 22.71 -41.36
CA VAL A 473 -13.80 22.66 -42.59
C VAL A 473 -14.60 23.15 -43.79
N ARG A 474 -15.84 22.64 -43.95
CA ARG A 474 -16.73 23.05 -45.05
C ARG A 474 -16.99 24.54 -45.02
N TYR A 475 -17.30 25.08 -43.85
CA TYR A 475 -17.59 26.49 -43.68
C TYR A 475 -16.38 27.37 -43.99
N LEU A 476 -15.20 27.05 -43.41
CA LEU A 476 -13.96 27.80 -43.65
C LEU A 476 -13.56 27.77 -45.14
N ALA A 477 -13.60 26.59 -45.77
CA ALA A 477 -13.30 26.45 -47.19
C ALA A 477 -14.28 27.21 -48.09
N PHE A 478 -15.58 27.18 -47.77
CA PHE A 478 -16.60 27.93 -48.51
C PHE A 478 -16.48 29.45 -48.28
N SER A 479 -15.99 29.86 -47.11
CA SER A 479 -15.88 31.26 -46.71
C SER A 479 -14.59 31.94 -47.18
N GLY A 480 -13.78 31.26 -48.00
CA GLY A 480 -12.61 31.85 -48.66
C GLY A 480 -11.28 31.69 -47.93
N SER A 481 -11.17 30.81 -46.92
CA SER A 481 -9.87 30.46 -46.33
C SER A 481 -8.90 29.92 -47.39
N ASP A 482 -7.62 30.29 -47.26
CA ASP A 482 -6.57 29.81 -48.15
C ASP A 482 -6.34 28.29 -47.98
N LEU A 483 -6.82 27.53 -48.96
CA LEU A 483 -6.68 26.07 -49.02
C LEU A 483 -5.25 25.61 -49.30
N GLN A 484 -4.36 26.52 -49.71
CA GLN A 484 -2.96 26.27 -50.05
C GLN A 484 -1.99 26.90 -49.05
N ALA A 485 -2.48 27.48 -47.95
CA ALA A 485 -1.63 28.04 -46.91
C ALA A 485 -0.66 26.98 -46.38
N GLU A 486 0.62 27.30 -46.32
CA GLU A 486 1.66 26.39 -45.85
C GLU A 486 2.07 26.75 -44.41
N ASN A 487 2.06 25.75 -43.54
CA ASN A 487 2.66 25.86 -42.21
C ASN A 487 4.20 25.85 -42.26
N MET A 488 4.87 25.95 -41.10
CA MET A 488 6.35 25.91 -41.05
C MET A 488 6.98 24.61 -41.60
N GLN A 489 6.21 23.53 -41.74
CA GLN A 489 6.65 22.26 -42.33
C GLN A 489 6.34 22.16 -43.84
N GLY A 490 5.80 23.21 -44.46
CA GLY A 490 5.37 23.18 -45.86
C GLY A 490 4.13 22.32 -46.11
N GLN A 491 3.33 22.05 -45.08
CA GLN A 491 2.11 21.26 -45.21
C GLN A 491 0.91 22.17 -45.44
N THR A 492 0.08 21.84 -46.43
CA THR A 492 -1.25 22.46 -46.61
C THR A 492 -2.28 21.86 -45.66
N PRO A 493 -3.48 22.46 -45.48
CA PRO A 493 -4.55 21.86 -44.71
C PRO A 493 -4.96 20.46 -45.22
N LEU A 494 -4.90 20.23 -46.54
CA LEU A 494 -5.16 18.92 -47.14
C LEU A 494 -4.07 17.90 -46.77
N ASP A 495 -2.81 18.31 -46.70
CA ASP A 495 -1.71 17.42 -46.31
C ASP A 495 -1.80 17.05 -44.83
N VAL A 496 -2.20 17.99 -43.96
CA VAL A 496 -2.52 17.70 -42.55
C VAL A 496 -3.67 16.70 -42.45
N ALA A 497 -4.75 16.88 -43.22
CA ALA A 497 -5.87 15.94 -43.23
C ALA A 497 -5.46 14.53 -43.67
N ARG A 498 -4.58 14.41 -44.68
CA ARG A 498 -4.01 13.14 -45.14
C ARG A 498 -3.13 12.49 -44.08
N PHE A 499 -2.22 13.28 -43.49
CA PHE A 499 -1.31 12.81 -42.46
C PHE A 499 -2.05 12.25 -41.24
N CYS A 500 -3.19 12.85 -40.88
CA CYS A 500 -4.02 12.40 -39.76
C CYS A 500 -5.12 11.37 -40.13
N ASP A 501 -5.10 10.82 -41.35
CA ASP A 501 -6.10 9.90 -41.93
C ASP A 501 -7.56 10.36 -41.77
N LYS A 502 -7.83 11.65 -42.04
CA LYS A 502 -9.18 12.25 -41.97
C LYS A 502 -9.90 12.16 -43.31
N ARG A 503 -10.34 10.94 -43.67
CA ARG A 503 -10.85 10.62 -45.02
C ARG A 503 -11.97 11.54 -45.52
N ASP A 504 -12.94 11.86 -44.68
CA ASP A 504 -14.06 12.72 -45.10
C ASP A 504 -13.62 14.15 -45.38
N VAL A 505 -12.72 14.68 -44.56
CA VAL A 505 -12.07 15.99 -44.78
C VAL A 505 -11.22 15.98 -46.04
N VAL A 506 -10.43 14.92 -46.28
CA VAL A 506 -9.62 14.75 -47.50
C VAL A 506 -10.51 14.76 -48.75
N ASN A 507 -11.61 14.01 -48.72
CA ASN A 507 -12.57 13.96 -49.82
C ASN A 507 -13.21 15.32 -50.07
N LEU A 508 -13.59 16.02 -48.99
CA LEU A 508 -14.18 17.36 -49.06
C LEU A 508 -13.20 18.36 -49.71
N LEU A 509 -12.01 18.52 -49.13
CA LEU A 509 -11.01 19.48 -49.61
C LEU A 509 -10.49 19.14 -51.01
N SER A 510 -10.36 17.85 -51.35
CA SER A 510 -10.00 17.45 -52.71
C SER A 510 -11.01 17.98 -53.73
N ARG A 511 -12.32 17.91 -53.44
CA ARG A 511 -13.35 18.46 -54.34
C ARG A 511 -13.22 19.97 -54.50
N TYR A 512 -12.98 20.70 -53.41
CA TYR A 512 -12.76 22.15 -53.44
C TYR A 512 -11.53 22.54 -54.27
N ASN A 513 -10.40 21.84 -54.10
CA ASN A 513 -9.18 22.09 -54.89
C ASN A 513 -9.39 21.79 -56.39
N HIS A 514 -10.16 20.76 -56.75
CA HIS A 514 -10.50 20.47 -58.15
C HIS A 514 -11.42 21.52 -58.77
N SER A 515 -12.34 22.12 -57.99
CA SER A 515 -13.19 23.23 -58.47
C SER A 515 -12.43 24.55 -58.59
N ALA A 516 -11.53 24.88 -57.65
CA ALA A 516 -10.70 26.07 -57.71
C ALA A 516 -9.70 26.04 -58.90
N GLY A 517 -9.15 24.85 -59.19
CA GLY A 517 -8.30 24.62 -60.37
C GLY A 517 -9.04 24.65 -61.73
N LYS A 518 -10.38 24.55 -61.73
CA LYS A 518 -11.21 24.73 -62.94
C LYS A 518 -11.58 26.20 -63.18
N ALA A 519 -11.84 26.97 -62.13
CA ALA A 519 -12.11 28.41 -62.24
C ALA A 519 -10.90 29.17 -62.80
N THR A 520 -9.69 28.88 -62.30
CA THR A 520 -8.43 29.45 -62.81
C THR A 520 -8.05 28.98 -64.21
N ARG A 521 -8.55 27.82 -64.67
CA ARG A 521 -8.37 27.34 -66.06
C ARG A 521 -9.37 27.92 -67.05
N GLN A 522 -10.56 28.36 -66.61
CA GLN A 522 -11.53 29.05 -67.48
C GLN A 522 -11.23 30.55 -67.64
N GLU A 523 -10.56 31.17 -66.67
CA GLU A 523 -10.11 32.57 -66.77
C GLU A 523 -8.77 32.75 -67.51
N ALA A 524 -8.06 31.66 -67.83
CA ALA A 524 -6.83 31.69 -68.64
C ALA A 524 -7.06 31.71 -70.17
N VAL A 525 -8.30 31.85 -70.63
CA VAL A 525 -8.66 32.00 -72.06
C VAL A 525 -9.60 33.19 -72.24
N ILE A 526 -9.16 34.39 -71.88
CA ILE A 526 -9.47 35.66 -72.57
C ILE A 526 -8.26 36.56 -72.32
N ALA A 527 -7.44 36.76 -73.36
CA ALA A 527 -6.43 37.81 -73.38
C ALA A 527 -7.13 39.19 -73.45
N PRO A 528 -6.55 40.25 -72.88
CA PRO A 528 -7.15 41.58 -72.87
C PRO A 528 -7.06 42.23 -74.25
N ALA A 529 -8.18 42.77 -74.74
CA ALA A 529 -8.16 43.78 -75.77
C ALA A 529 -7.93 45.15 -75.11
N GLU A 530 -6.95 45.88 -75.63
CA GLU A 530 -6.57 47.24 -75.25
C GLU A 530 -7.76 48.21 -75.29
N GLY A 531 -7.76 49.19 -74.38
CA GLY A 531 -8.74 50.28 -74.41
C GLY A 531 -8.54 51.27 -73.26
N HIS A 532 -7.69 52.26 -73.51
CA HIS A 532 -7.46 53.48 -72.72
C HIS A 532 -8.69 54.03 -71.97
N PHE A 533 -8.50 54.56 -70.75
CA PHE A 533 -8.74 55.98 -70.45
C PHE A 533 -7.94 56.44 -69.22
N ARG A 534 -7.44 57.67 -69.34
CA ARG A 534 -6.70 58.46 -68.34
C ARG A 534 -7.68 59.18 -67.39
N LEU A 535 -7.14 59.44 -66.19
CA LEU A 535 -7.53 60.36 -65.10
C LEU A 535 -8.76 59.99 -64.27
#